data_AF-A0A3D3PJG6-F1
#
_entry.id   AF-A0A3D3PJG6-F1
#
_cell.length_a   1.000
_cell.length_b   1.000
_cell.length_c   1.000
_cell.angle_alpha   90.00
_cell.angle_beta   90.00
_cell.angle_gamma   90.00
#
_symmetry.space_group_name_H-M   'P 1'
#
loop_
_entity.id
_entity.type
_entity.pdbx_description
1 polymer ?
#
loop_
_entity_poly.entity_id
_entity_poly.type
_entity_poly.pdbx_seq_one_letter_code
_entity_poly.pdbx_strand_id
1 'polypeptide(L)' 'DVFVHSTGLIDEIRENDQVKYDVENGKKGLNAVNVTVI' A
#
# COMPACT_ATOMS: atom_id res chain seq x y z
N ASP A 1 -1.98 -9.92 4.29
CA ASP A 1 -0.53 -9.76 4.05
C ASP A 1 -0.25 -9.33 2.61
N VAL A 2 -0.79 -8.19 2.20
CA VAL A 2 -0.50 -7.59 0.89
C VAL A 2 0.87 -6.93 0.95
N PHE A 3 1.69 -7.10 -0.08
CA PHE A 3 3.02 -6.49 -0.12
C PHE A 3 2.91 -5.02 -0.55
N VAL A 4 3.59 -4.14 0.19
CA VAL A 4 3.69 -2.71 -0.12
C VAL A 4 5.15 -2.34 -0.30
N HIS A 5 5.43 -1.57 -1.34
CA HIS A 5 6.74 -0.97 -1.57
C HIS A 5 6.67 0.52 -1.19
N SER A 6 7.76 1.09 -0.68
CA SER A 6 7.81 2.50 -0.28
C SER A 6 7.45 3.47 -1.42
N THR A 7 7.65 3.05 -2.67
CA THR A 7 7.25 3.82 -3.86
C THR A 7 5.74 3.89 -4.09
N GLY A 8 4.95 3.03 -3.43
CA GLY A 8 3.48 3.03 -3.51
C GLY A 8 2.81 3.89 -2.44
N LEU A 9 3.59 4.50 -1.55
CA LEU A 9 3.11 5.39 -0.51
C LEU A 9 2.95 6.79 -1.08
N ILE A 10 1.74 7.34 -1.02
CA ILE A 10 1.46 8.73 -1.42
C ILE A 10 1.78 9.67 -0.25
N ASP A 11 1.50 9.22 0.97
CA ASP A 11 1.70 9.96 2.21
C ASP A 11 2.67 9.24 3.16
N GLU A 12 3.16 9.96 4.17
CA GLU A 12 3.95 9.38 5.25
C GLU A 12 3.00 8.64 6.22
N ILE A 13 3.18 7.32 6.35
CA ILE A 13 2.31 6.44 7.12
C ILE A 13 3.06 5.95 8.36
N ARG A 14 2.38 5.93 9.50
CA ARG A 14 2.91 5.45 10.77
C ARG A 14 2.27 4.14 11.19
N GLU A 15 2.91 3.47 12.13
CA GLU A 15 2.37 2.24 12.72
C GLU A 15 1.02 2.52 13.38
N ASN A 16 0.02 1.67 13.10
CA ASN A 16 -1.38 1.76 13.52
C ASN A 16 -2.26 2.76 12.75
N ASP A 17 -1.74 3.43 11.72
CA ASP A 17 -2.60 4.25 10.86
C ASP A 17 -3.57 3.36 10.05
N GLN A 18 -4.81 3.81 9.96
CA GLN A 18 -5.77 3.21 9.04
C GLN A 18 -5.51 3.76 7.65
N VAL A 19 -5.30 2.85 6.69
CA VAL A 19 -4.95 3.23 5.33
C VAL A 19 -5.88 2.57 4.33
N LYS A 20 -6.08 3.29 3.23
CA LYS A 20 -6.75 2.79 2.04
C LYS A 20 -5.70 2.56 0.94
N TYR A 21 -5.90 1.51 0.17
CA TYR A 21 -5.04 1.17 -0.95
C TYR A 21 -5.84 0.39 -2.00
N ASP A 22 -5.33 0.40 -3.23
CA ASP A 22 -5.82 -0.45 -4.30
C ASP A 22 -4.93 -1.69 -4.43
N VAL A 23 -5.49 -2.80 -4.91
CA VAL A 23 -4.76 -4.06 -5.07
C VAL A 23 -4.58 -4.38 -6.55
N GLU A 24 -3.33 -4.60 -6.96
CA GLU A 24 -2.97 -4.98 -8.32
C GLU A 24 -2.17 -6.27 -8.35
N ASN A 25 -2.38 -7.09 -9.39
CA ASN A 25 -1.65 -8.35 -9.53
C ASN A 25 -0.32 -8.11 -10.25
N GLY A 26 0.76 -8.01 -9.49
CA GLY A 26 2.12 -7.83 -10.00
C GLY A 26 2.80 -9.15 -10.34
N LYS A 27 4.02 -9.07 -10.87
CA LYS A 27 4.84 -10.24 -11.24
C LYS A 27 5.13 -11.22 -10.10
N LYS A 28 4.98 -10.76 -8.85
CA LYS A 28 5.25 -11.54 -7.62
C LYS A 28 4.00 -11.78 -6.77
N GLY A 29 2.80 -11.47 -7.29
CA GLY A 29 1.53 -11.60 -6.58
C GLY A 29 0.83 -10.25 -6.36
N LEU A 30 -0.15 -10.25 -5.46
CA LEU A 30 -0.97 -9.08 -5.14
C LEU A 30 -0.15 -8.02 -4.40
N ASN A 31 -0.07 -6.84 -4.99
CA ASN A 31 0.60 -5.66 -4.46
C ASN A 31 -0.42 -4.58 -4.10
N ALA A 32 -0.15 -3.85 -3.03
CA ALA A 32 -0.88 -2.63 -2.69
C ALA A 32 -0.25 -1.42 -3.39
N VAL A 33 -1.08 -0.62 -4.05
CA VAL A 33 -0.72 0.61 -4.75
C VAL A 33 -1.62 1.75 -4.27
N ASN A 34 -1.21 3.01 -4.54
CA ASN A 34 -1.94 4.22 -4.15
C ASN A 34 -2.31 4.25 -2.66
N VAL A 35 -1.34 3.98 -1.78
CA VAL A 35 -1.62 3.88 -0.35
C VAL A 35 -1.72 5.27 0.26
N THR A 36 -2.86 5.54 0.91
CA THR A 36 -3.20 6.82 1.57
C THR A 36 -3.77 6.58 2.95
N VAL A 37 -3.51 7.49 3.89
CA VAL A 37 -4.16 7.49 5.21
C VAL A 37 -5.64 7.87 5.08
N ILE A 38 -6.51 7.26 5.89
CA ILE A 38 -7.95 7.57 5.96
C ILE A 38 -8.21 8.78 6.85
#